data_AF-A0A4C1TSK8-F1
#
_entry.id   AF-A0A4C1TSK8-F1
#
_cell.length_a   1.000
_cell.length_b   1.000
_cell.length_c   1.000
_cell.angle_alpha   90.00
_cell.angle_beta   90.00
_cell.angle_gamma   90.00
#
_symmetry.space_group_name_H-M   'P 1'
#
loop_
_entity.id
_entity.type
_entity.pdbx_description
1 polymer ?
#
loop_
_entity_poly.entity_id
_entity_poly.type
_entity_poly.pdbx_seq_one_letter_code
_entity_poly.pdbx_strand_id
1 'polypeptide(L)'
;MNRSICTLITVIDKIVHRVVVMFLTKQGKAPHIIMQEIPIYGDHCSKRTMIYKWHALFKPGRQSIEDGPRPGRPVETTSPEILEKIEKLILKEKVLAEIVKVTPLTVLTIL
;
A
#
# COMPACT_ATOMS: atom_id res chain seq x y z
N MET A 1 17.70 10.70 2.92
CA MET A 1 16.89 9.48 3.07
C MET A 1 15.66 9.61 2.17
N ASN A 2 15.63 8.89 1.04
CA ASN A 2 14.63 9.09 -0.02
C ASN A 2 13.21 8.84 0.51
N ARG A 3 12.32 9.83 0.35
CA ARG A 3 10.90 9.74 0.78
C ARG A 3 10.24 8.47 0.24
N SER A 4 10.57 8.03 -0.97
CA SER A 4 10.05 6.79 -1.57
C SER A 4 10.44 5.51 -0.80
N ILE A 5 11.66 5.42 -0.28
CA ILE A 5 12.13 4.26 0.51
C ILE A 5 11.43 4.22 1.87
N CYS A 6 11.30 5.38 2.52
CA CYS A 6 10.61 5.51 3.81
C CYS A 6 9.11 5.13 3.70
N THR A 7 8.48 5.47 2.56
CA THR A 7 7.08 5.12 2.30
C THR A 7 6.89 3.61 2.12
N LEU A 8 7.80 2.94 1.40
CA LEU A 8 7.73 1.49 1.19
C LEU A 8 7.93 0.69 2.49
N ILE A 9 8.90 1.08 3.32
CA ILE A 9 9.15 0.45 4.62
C ILE A 9 7.89 0.53 5.50
N THR A 10 7.28 1.72 5.59
CA THR A 10 6.05 1.90 6.39
C THR A 10 4.81 1.17 5.85
N VAL A 11 4.79 0.82 4.56
CA VAL A 11 3.71 0.00 3.97
C VAL A 11 3.90 -1.47 4.32
N ILE A 12 5.13 -1.98 4.24
CA ILE A 12 5.48 -3.36 4.59
C ILE A 12 5.17 -3.63 6.07
N ASP A 13 5.57 -2.72 6.97
CA ASP A 13 5.32 -2.86 8.41
C ASP A 13 3.83 -2.92 8.76
N LYS A 14 2.99 -2.17 8.03
CA LYS A 14 1.52 -2.20 8.24
C LYS A 14 0.92 -3.55 7.85
N ILE A 15 1.39 -4.15 6.77
CA ILE A 15 0.91 -5.47 6.32
C ILE A 15 1.34 -6.54 7.33
N VAL A 16 2.60 -6.53 7.76
CA VAL A 16 3.14 -7.46 8.77
C VAL A 16 2.31 -7.39 10.06
N HIS A 17 2.05 -6.20 10.59
CA HIS A 17 1.24 -6.06 11.80
C HIS A 17 -0.19 -6.59 11.63
N ARG A 18 -0.83 -6.38 10.48
CA ARG A 18 -2.18 -6.92 10.24
C ARG A 18 -2.19 -8.44 10.17
N VAL A 19 -1.17 -9.05 9.58
CA VAL A 19 -1.01 -10.51 9.55
C VAL A 19 -0.85 -11.06 10.97
N VAL A 20 -0.01 -10.44 11.79
CA VAL A 20 0.18 -10.82 13.20
C VAL A 20 -1.13 -10.70 13.98
N VAL A 21 -1.87 -9.60 13.82
CA VAL A 21 -3.19 -9.43 14.45
C VAL A 21 -4.16 -10.51 14.00
N MET A 22 -4.20 -10.85 12.71
CA MET A 22 -5.05 -11.92 12.18
C MET A 22 -4.72 -13.27 12.82
N PHE A 23 -3.43 -13.60 12.88
CA PHE A 23 -2.97 -14.86 13.47
C PHE A 23 -3.34 -14.95 14.95
N LEU A 24 -3.03 -13.93 15.75
CA LEU A 24 -3.32 -13.94 17.18
C LEU A 24 -4.83 -13.88 17.48
N THR A 25 -5.62 -13.21 16.62
CA THR A 25 -7.08 -13.23 16.71
C THR A 25 -7.63 -14.63 16.44
N LYS A 26 -7.08 -15.35 15.45
CA LYS A 26 -7.44 -16.75 15.17
C LYS A 26 -7.04 -17.71 16.29
N GLN A 27 -5.96 -17.42 17.02
CA GLN A 27 -5.60 -18.15 18.24
C GLN A 27 -6.56 -17.88 19.42
N GLY A 28 -7.51 -16.95 19.29
CA GLY A 28 -8.45 -16.60 20.36
C GLY A 28 -7.90 -15.61 21.39
N LYS A 29 -6.74 -14.99 21.15
CA LYS A 29 -6.19 -13.99 22.06
C LYS A 29 -7.05 -12.72 22.09
N ALA A 30 -7.19 -12.16 23.28
CA ALA A 30 -7.89 -10.89 23.47
C ALA A 30 -7.04 -9.70 22.96
N PRO A 31 -7.67 -8.59 22.51
CA PRO A 31 -6.95 -7.44 21.95
C PRO A 31 -5.87 -6.84 22.86
N HIS A 32 -6.07 -6.89 24.19
CA HIS A 32 -5.11 -6.34 25.15
C HIS A 32 -3.82 -7.17 25.22
N ILE A 33 -3.90 -8.50 25.06
CA ILE A 33 -2.74 -9.38 24.96
C ILE A 33 -2.01 -9.14 23.65
N ILE A 34 -2.76 -9.00 22.55
CA ILE A 34 -2.20 -8.70 21.22
C ILE A 34 -1.41 -7.39 21.24
N MET A 35 -1.90 -6.38 21.96
CA MET A 35 -1.21 -5.09 22.13
C MET A 35 0.12 -5.21 22.88
N GLN A 36 0.27 -6.17 23.78
CA GLN A 36 1.52 -6.42 24.49
C GLN A 36 2.53 -7.21 23.64
N GLU A 37 2.05 -8.04 22.71
CA GLU A 37 2.93 -8.89 21.89
C GLU A 37 3.34 -8.27 20.55
N ILE A 38 2.58 -7.32 20.00
CA ILE A 38 2.94 -6.62 18.74
C ILE A 38 4.34 -5.97 18.75
N PRO A 39 4.80 -5.30 19.84
CA PRO A 39 6.14 -4.71 19.89
C PRO A 39 7.28 -5.70 19.63
N ILE A 40 7.06 -7.00 19.85
CA ILE A 40 8.05 -8.06 19.57
C ILE A 40 8.34 -8.17 18.06
N TYR A 41 7.39 -7.75 17.22
CA TYR A 41 7.44 -7.90 15.76
C TYR A 41 7.85 -6.62 15.01
N GLY A 42 8.12 -5.51 15.72
CA GLY A 42 8.66 -4.28 15.13
C GLY A 42 8.43 -3.01 15.96
N ASP A 43 9.36 -2.05 15.85
CA ASP A 43 9.33 -0.75 16.56
C ASP A 43 8.18 0.16 16.08
N HIS A 44 7.69 -0.03 14.86
CA HIS A 44 6.58 0.73 14.28
C HIS A 44 5.22 0.21 14.74
N CYS A 45 5.04 0.18 16.06
CA CYS A 45 3.88 -0.42 16.71
C CYS A 45 2.56 0.17 16.17
N SER A 46 1.69 -0.70 15.67
CA SER A 46 0.35 -0.30 15.22
C SER A 46 -0.41 0.38 16.36
N LYS A 47 -0.99 1.55 16.09
CA LYS A 47 -1.80 2.30 17.08
C LYS A 47 -2.86 1.38 17.70
N ARG A 48 -3.15 1.53 18.99
CA ARG A 48 -4.18 0.77 19.72
C ARG A 48 -5.50 0.66 18.93
N THR A 49 -5.95 1.77 18.33
CA THR A 49 -7.17 1.80 17.49
C THR A 49 -7.12 0.86 16.29
N MET A 50 -5.96 0.68 15.67
CA MET A 50 -5.74 -0.24 14.54
C MET A 50 -5.93 -1.70 15.00
N ILE A 51 -5.34 -2.08 16.13
CA ILE A 51 -5.41 -3.45 16.67
C ILE A 51 -6.86 -3.85 16.95
N TYR A 52 -7.61 -2.99 17.65
CA TYR A 52 -9.01 -3.25 17.96
C TYR A 52 -9.89 -3.31 16.70
N LYS A 53 -9.64 -2.43 15.72
CA LYS A 53 -10.34 -2.47 14.43
C LYS A 53 -10.12 -3.81 13.72
N TRP A 54 -8.87 -4.22 13.56
CA TRP A 54 -8.55 -5.46 12.85
C TRP A 54 -8.99 -6.71 13.61
N HIS A 55 -8.84 -6.74 14.94
CA HIS A 55 -9.38 -7.82 15.77
C HIS A 55 -10.88 -7.98 15.56
N ALA A 56 -11.65 -6.89 15.62
CA ALA A 56 -13.09 -6.92 15.38
C ALA A 56 -13.46 -7.38 13.97
N LEU A 57 -12.65 -7.04 12.96
CA LEU A 57 -12.84 -7.50 11.58
C LEU A 57 -12.49 -8.99 11.40
N PHE A 58 -11.47 -9.49 12.07
CA PHE A 58 -11.02 -10.88 11.94
C PHE A 58 -11.82 -11.86 12.82
N LYS A 59 -12.37 -11.41 13.95
CA LYS A 59 -13.22 -12.22 14.83
C LYS A 59 -14.38 -12.94 14.11
N PRO A 60 -15.14 -12.30 13.19
CA PRO A 60 -16.18 -12.98 12.40
C PRO A 60 -15.64 -13.81 11.22
N GLY A 61 -14.33 -13.94 11.04
CA GLY A 61 -13.73 -14.81 10.02
C GLY A 61 -13.25 -14.12 8.74
N ARG A 62 -13.15 -12.77 8.71
CA ARG A 62 -12.51 -12.07 7.58
C ARG A 62 -11.07 -12.58 7.39
N GLN A 63 -10.66 -12.79 6.14
CA GLN A 63 -9.30 -13.20 5.79
C GLN A 63 -8.50 -12.12 5.03
N SER A 64 -9.19 -11.10 4.52
CA SER A 64 -8.54 -9.99 3.80
C SER A 64 -7.77 -9.08 4.77
N ILE A 65 -6.47 -8.92 4.48
CA ILE A 65 -5.50 -8.04 5.16
C ILE A 65 -5.54 -6.61 4.60
N GLU A 66 -6.16 -6.45 3.43
CA GLU A 66 -6.29 -5.17 2.74
C GLU A 66 -7.44 -4.35 3.31
N ASP A 67 -7.28 -3.03 3.26
CA ASP A 67 -8.36 -2.12 3.64
C ASP A 67 -9.56 -2.33 2.70
N GLY A 68 -10.77 -2.23 3.25
CA GLY A 68 -11.97 -2.20 2.43
C GLY A 68 -11.98 -0.97 1.51
N PRO A 69 -12.87 -0.96 0.50
CA PRO A 69 -13.03 0.18 -0.39
C PRO A 69 -13.22 1.46 0.44
N ARG A 70 -12.36 2.45 0.21
CA ARG A 70 -12.39 3.70 0.96
C ARG A 70 -13.55 4.55 0.45
N PRO A 71 -14.56 4.88 1.27
CA PRO A 71 -15.62 5.80 0.85
C PRO A 71 -15.00 7.18 0.57
N GLY A 72 -15.26 7.73 -0.61
CA GLY A 72 -14.66 8.97 -1.09
C GLY A 72 -14.68 9.06 -2.62
N ARG A 73 -14.00 10.08 -3.17
CA ARG A 73 -13.81 10.26 -4.63
C ARG A 73 -13.37 8.92 -5.24
N PRO A 74 -13.95 8.48 -6.37
CA PRO A 74 -13.43 7.35 -7.12
C PRO A 74 -11.94 7.56 -7.30
N VAL A 75 -11.16 6.63 -6.77
CA VAL A 75 -9.75 6.56 -7.10
C VAL A 75 -9.73 6.01 -8.53
N GLU A 76 -9.80 6.91 -9.50
CA GLU A 76 -9.77 6.59 -10.94
C GLU A 76 -8.45 5.90 -11.37
N THR A 77 -7.54 5.56 -10.46
CA THR A 77 -6.16 5.22 -10.79
C THR A 77 -5.94 3.81 -11.33
N THR A 78 -6.99 3.04 -11.64
CA THR A 78 -6.79 1.69 -12.22
C THR A 78 -7.97 1.20 -13.06
N SER A 79 -8.66 2.09 -13.80
CA SER A 79 -9.49 1.56 -14.89
C SER A 79 -8.55 1.03 -15.99
N PRO A 80 -8.84 -0.14 -16.61
CA PRO A 80 -8.02 -0.66 -17.70
C PRO A 80 -7.92 0.34 -18.85
N GLU A 81 -8.93 1.18 -19.02
CA GLU A 81 -8.97 2.26 -20.01
C GLU A 81 -7.93 3.36 -19.74
N ILE A 82 -7.72 3.74 -18.48
CA ILE A 82 -6.71 4.75 -18.10
C ILE A 82 -5.30 4.16 -18.22
N LEU A 83 -5.12 2.88 -17.87
CA LEU A 83 -3.85 2.17 -18.08
C LEU A 83 -3.49 2.09 -19.57
N GLU A 84 -4.43 1.71 -20.42
CA GLU A 84 -4.23 1.63 -21.87
C GLU A 84 -3.88 3.01 -22.46
N LYS A 85 -4.52 4.09 -21.96
CA LYS A 85 -4.18 5.46 -22.36
C LYS A 85 -2.76 5.85 -21.95
N ILE A 86 -2.34 5.51 -20.72
CA ILE A 86 -0.99 5.79 -20.23
C ILE A 86 0.07 5.00 -21.02
N GLU A 87 -0.17 3.71 -21.28
CA GLU A 87 0.73 2.88 -22.08
C GLU A 87 0.90 3.43 -23.50
N LYS A 88 -0.19 3.86 -24.14
CA LYS A 88 -0.15 4.51 -25.45
C LYS A 88 0.63 5.82 -25.45
N LEU A 89 0.55 6.61 -24.38
CA LEU A 89 1.30 7.85 -24.25
C LEU A 89 2.79 7.60 -24.09
N ILE A 90 3.18 6.64 -23.24
CA ILE A 90 4.59 6.24 -23.04
C ILE A 90 5.20 5.69 -24.33
N LEU A 91 4.44 4.88 -25.08
CA LEU A 91 4.89 4.35 -26.38
C LEU A 91 5.12 5.48 -27.39
N LYS A 92 4.22 6.46 -27.46
CA LYS A 92 4.39 7.63 -28.34
C LYS A 92 5.61 8.47 -27.97
N GLU A 93 5.85 8.68 -26.68
CA GLU A 93 7.02 9.43 -26.20
C GLU A 93 8.34 8.72 -26.58
N LYS A 94 8.40 7.39 -26.43
CA LYS A 94 9.57 6.59 -26.83
C LYS A 94 9.83 6.66 -28.33
N VAL A 95 8.78 6.55 -29.15
CA VAL A 95 8.90 6.67 -30.62
C VAL A 95 9.38 8.06 -31.02
N LEU A 96 8.85 9.12 -30.37
CA LEU A 96 9.31 10.49 -30.62
C LEU A 96 10.77 10.70 -30.21
N ALA A 97 11.20 10.16 -29.06
CA ALA A 97 12.59 10.26 -28.61
C ALA A 97 13.56 9.55 -29.57
N GLU A 98 13.15 8.44 -30.17
CA GLU A 98 13.93 7.70 -31.16
C GLU A 98 14.02 8.43 -32.50
N ILE A 99 12.92 9.04 -32.97
CA ILE A 99 12.88 9.84 -34.20
C ILE A 99 13.72 11.10 -34.08
N VAL A 100 13.66 11.76 -32.91
CA VAL A 100 14.32 13.06 -32.69
C VAL A 100 15.80 12.88 -32.28
N LYS A 101 16.28 11.65 -32.01
CA LYS A 101 17.63 11.35 -31.49
C LYS A 101 18.01 12.20 -30.27
N VAL A 102 17.03 12.62 -29.50
CA VAL A 102 17.21 13.47 -28.33
C VAL A 102 16.99 12.63 -27.09
N THR A 103 17.93 12.74 -26.15
CA THR A 103 17.92 11.97 -24.91
C THR A 103 16.66 12.27 -24.08
N PRO A 104 16.02 11.28 -23.43
CA PRO A 104 14.78 11.48 -22.66
C PRO A 104 14.86 12.58 -21.58
N LEU A 105 16.08 12.89 -21.09
CA LEU A 105 16.35 13.90 -20.08
C LEU A 105 16.08 15.35 -20.53
N THR A 106 16.17 15.64 -21.83
CA THR A 106 15.97 17.00 -22.37
C THR A 106 14.50 17.34 -22.63
N VAL A 107 13.61 16.35 -22.75
CA VAL A 107 12.16 16.58 -22.89
C VAL A 107 11.55 16.99 -21.54
N LEU A 108 12.02 16.38 -20.45
CA LEU A 108 11.56 16.62 -19.08
C LEU A 108 12.05 17.97 -18.49
N THR A 109 12.91 18.69 -19.19
CA THR A 109 13.43 20.02 -18.78
C THR A 109 12.67 21.20 -19.39
N ILE A 110 11.79 20.95 -20.37
CA ILE A 110 10.99 21.98 -21.06
C ILE A 110 9.54 22.04 -20.51
N LEU A 111 9.07 20.96 -19.87
CA LEU A 111 7.81 20.92 -19.11
C LEU A 111 8.00 21.44 -17.67
#